data_AF-A0A124G215-F1
#
_entry.id   AF-A0A124G215-F1
#
_cell.length_a   1.000
_cell.length_b   1.000
_cell.length_c   1.000
_cell.angle_alpha   90.00
_cell.angle_beta   90.00
_cell.angle_gamma   90.00
#
_symmetry.space_group_name_H-M   'P 1'
#
loop_
_entity.id
_entity.type
_entity.pdbx_description
1 polymer ?
#
loop_
_entity_poly.entity_id
_entity_poly.type
_entity_poly.pdbx_seq_one_letter_code
_entity_poly.pdbx_strand_id
1 'polypeptide(L)'
;MKNIKLRNWLIIIVSIALVFIFSACEPSTAVEKTDPGETNTETPPKVETEIPPTLTPTQDVQKVILISEQGGDELTLSQVQSALETLTAEAGYALEILDQASLEAMTDVLLVVSVGEDIDVNSLAQRSPEVSFVAVDNGNAVPSGNVHVIGDPIVDQQNRAFMAGYLAALISEDYKVAALVPSEIDATEILLESFVIGARFFCGLCQPKYPPYQSFPQWQTIPVENLEEQYQSILDNFINSGVEVL
;
A
#
# COMPACT_ATOMS: atom_id res chain seq x y z
N MET A 1 51.63 -4.35 -20.64
CA MET A 1 51.98 -3.64 -19.38
C MET A 1 51.20 -2.34 -19.13
N LYS A 2 50.62 -1.67 -20.14
CA LYS A 2 49.90 -0.37 -19.99
C LYS A 2 48.56 -0.47 -19.23
N ASN A 3 47.85 -1.61 -19.33
CA ASN A 3 46.50 -1.78 -18.78
C ASN A 3 46.47 -2.03 -17.25
N ILE A 4 47.59 -2.48 -16.66
CA ILE A 4 47.68 -2.73 -15.20
C ILE A 4 47.80 -1.41 -14.43
N LYS A 5 48.52 -0.42 -14.98
CA LYS A 5 48.64 0.91 -14.38
C LYS A 5 47.31 1.67 -14.39
N LEU A 6 46.49 1.49 -15.44
CA LEU A 6 45.18 2.14 -15.55
C LEU A 6 44.17 1.58 -14.55
N ARG A 7 44.18 0.26 -14.33
CA ARG A 7 43.31 -0.40 -13.35
C ARG A 7 43.63 0.00 -11.91
N ASN A 8 44.92 0.09 -11.56
CA ASN A 8 45.31 0.53 -10.21
C ASN A 8 44.98 2.01 -9.97
N TRP A 9 45.05 2.85 -11.00
CA TRP A 9 44.70 4.26 -10.88
C TRP A 9 43.20 4.47 -10.68
N LEU A 10 42.36 3.70 -11.40
CA LEU A 10 40.91 3.68 -11.20
C LEU A 10 40.51 3.25 -9.78
N ILE A 11 41.17 2.22 -9.22
CA ILE A 11 40.90 1.76 -7.85
C ILE A 11 41.24 2.85 -6.82
N ILE A 12 42.32 3.60 -7.01
CA ILE A 12 42.72 4.69 -6.12
C ILE A 12 41.69 5.85 -6.17
N ILE A 13 41.18 6.19 -7.35
CA ILE A 13 40.17 7.25 -7.49
C ILE A 13 38.86 6.87 -6.81
N VAL A 14 38.40 5.63 -6.98
CA VAL A 14 37.16 5.13 -6.35
C VAL A 14 37.30 5.07 -4.82
N SER A 15 38.46 4.68 -4.30
CA SER A 15 38.69 4.64 -2.85
C SER A 15 38.80 6.04 -2.22
N ILE A 16 39.34 7.03 -2.91
CA ILE A 16 39.33 8.43 -2.45
C ILE A 16 37.90 8.99 -2.44
N ALA A 17 37.09 8.69 -3.46
CA ALA A 17 35.70 9.14 -3.52
C ALA A 17 34.85 8.56 -2.39
N LEU A 18 35.09 7.31 -1.98
CA LEU A 18 34.34 6.66 -0.89
C LEU A 18 34.61 7.29 0.49
N VAL A 19 35.82 7.82 0.72
CA VAL A 19 36.21 8.43 2.01
C VAL A 19 35.52 9.79 2.24
N PHE A 20 35.20 10.52 1.16
CA PHE A 20 34.54 11.83 1.27
C PHE A 20 33.04 11.76 1.61
N ILE A 21 32.40 10.58 1.49
CA ILE A 21 30.96 10.43 1.72
C ILE A 21 30.62 10.28 3.21
N PHE A 22 31.61 9.99 4.08
CA PHE A 22 31.37 9.68 5.49
C PHE A 22 31.50 10.84 6.49
N SER A 23 31.73 12.09 6.06
CA SER A 23 31.99 13.22 6.99
C SER A 23 30.90 14.31 7.04
N ALA A 24 29.63 13.98 6.77
CA ALA A 24 28.54 14.96 6.84
C ALA A 24 27.43 14.49 7.79
N CYS A 25 27.68 14.60 9.10
CA CYS A 25 26.62 14.58 10.09
C CYS A 25 27.07 15.35 11.35
N GLU A 26 26.73 16.64 11.42
CA GLU A 26 26.76 17.43 12.66
C GLU A 26 25.35 17.47 13.25
N PRO A 27 25.16 17.09 14.53
CA PRO A 27 23.88 17.25 15.21
C PRO A 27 23.73 18.69 15.75
N SER A 28 22.68 19.38 15.30
CA SER A 28 22.27 20.70 15.80
C SER A 28 21.57 20.57 17.16
N THR A 29 22.19 21.11 18.21
CA THR A 29 21.61 21.25 19.56
C THR A 29 20.57 22.38 19.58
N ALA A 30 19.36 22.07 20.04
CA ALA A 30 18.35 23.07 20.36
C ALA A 30 18.37 23.40 21.86
N VAL A 31 18.24 24.70 22.12
CA VAL A 31 18.46 25.41 23.39
C VAL A 31 17.25 25.28 24.32
N GLU A 32 17.53 24.93 25.57
CA GLU A 32 16.62 24.98 26.71
C GLU A 32 16.32 26.44 27.08
N LYS A 33 15.03 26.78 27.18
CA LYS A 33 14.58 28.11 27.59
C LYS A 33 14.15 28.06 29.06
N THR A 34 14.98 28.65 29.92
CA THR A 34 14.69 29.01 31.30
C THR A 34 13.87 30.31 31.34
N ASP A 35 12.84 30.40 32.18
CA ASP A 35 12.58 31.57 33.04
C ASP A 35 11.43 31.29 34.06
N PRO A 36 11.30 32.04 35.17
CA PRO A 36 11.08 31.50 36.49
C PRO A 36 9.83 32.13 37.14
N GLY A 37 9.62 31.85 38.43
CA GLY A 37 8.97 32.80 39.32
C GLY A 37 7.69 32.29 39.95
N GLU A 38 7.85 31.54 41.04
CA GLU A 38 6.86 31.49 42.10
C GLU A 38 6.56 32.90 42.62
N THR A 39 5.29 33.22 42.87
CA THR A 39 4.92 34.12 43.97
C THR A 39 3.55 33.71 44.49
N ASN A 40 3.56 33.06 45.64
CA ASN A 40 2.39 32.86 46.49
C ASN A 40 1.94 34.23 47.04
N THR A 41 0.66 34.54 46.93
CA THR A 41 0.00 35.53 47.79
C THR A 41 -1.40 35.04 48.10
N GLU A 42 -1.59 34.71 49.37
CA GLU A 42 -2.82 34.26 50.02
C GLU A 42 -3.69 35.46 50.41
N THR A 43 -5.00 35.21 50.60
CA THR A 43 -6.04 36.03 51.32
C THR A 43 -7.03 36.81 50.42
N PRO A 44 -8.33 37.01 50.76
CA PRO A 44 -9.33 36.28 51.59
C PRO A 44 -10.61 35.85 50.77
N PRO A 45 -11.59 35.12 51.35
CA PRO A 45 -12.72 34.57 50.58
C PRO A 45 -13.71 35.66 50.20
N LYS A 46 -14.03 35.76 48.90
CA LYS A 46 -15.09 36.62 48.38
C LYS A 46 -16.26 35.78 47.90
N VAL A 47 -17.34 35.91 48.66
CA VAL A 47 -18.74 35.56 48.43
C VAL A 47 -19.09 35.14 47.00
N GLU A 48 -19.58 33.91 46.93
CA GLU A 48 -20.24 33.23 45.82
C GLU A 48 -21.27 34.15 45.14
N THR A 49 -21.00 34.52 43.89
CA THR A 49 -22.00 35.03 42.96
C THR A 49 -22.15 33.95 41.90
N GLU A 50 -23.31 33.29 41.92
CA GLU A 50 -23.74 32.29 40.95
C GLU A 50 -23.74 32.94 39.56
N ILE A 51 -22.74 32.60 38.74
CA ILE A 51 -22.67 33.04 37.35
C ILE A 51 -23.59 32.09 36.56
N PRO A 52 -24.54 32.58 35.75
CA PRO A 52 -25.29 31.71 34.84
C PRO A 52 -24.30 30.94 33.94
N PRO A 53 -24.57 29.67 33.58
CA PRO A 53 -23.65 28.87 32.79
C PRO A 53 -23.33 29.62 31.51
N THR A 54 -22.08 30.05 31.40
CA THR A 54 -21.51 30.52 30.14
C THR A 54 -21.59 29.32 29.21
N LEU A 55 -22.33 29.46 28.10
CA LEU A 55 -22.32 28.48 27.02
C LEU A 55 -20.86 28.27 26.62
N THR A 56 -20.29 27.14 27.01
CA THR A 56 -19.02 26.68 26.48
C THR A 56 -19.18 26.67 24.96
N PRO A 57 -18.33 27.36 24.18
CA PRO A 57 -18.38 27.20 22.74
C PRO A 57 -18.20 25.72 22.45
N THR A 58 -19.22 25.11 21.85
CA THR A 58 -19.12 23.77 21.29
C THR A 58 -17.97 23.82 20.30
N GLN A 59 -16.83 23.28 20.69
CA GLN A 59 -15.68 23.14 19.82
C GLN A 59 -16.17 22.31 18.63
N ASP A 60 -16.12 22.90 17.45
CA ASP A 60 -16.58 22.28 16.21
C ASP A 60 -15.66 21.07 15.95
N VAL A 61 -16.16 19.88 16.30
CA VAL A 61 -15.39 18.64 16.18
C VAL A 61 -15.33 18.32 14.70
N GLN A 62 -14.13 18.47 14.12
CA GLN A 62 -13.92 18.15 12.72
C GLN A 62 -14.17 16.65 12.49
N LYS A 63 -14.87 16.34 11.40
CA LYS A 63 -15.29 14.98 11.03
C LYS A 63 -14.36 14.38 9.98
N VAL A 64 -14.09 13.09 10.13
CA VAL A 64 -13.44 12.22 9.14
C VAL A 64 -14.43 11.15 8.75
N ILE A 65 -14.59 10.91 7.45
CA ILE A 65 -15.53 9.91 6.93
C ILE A 65 -14.74 8.77 6.30
N LEU A 66 -15.09 7.53 6.65
CA LEU A 66 -14.70 6.33 5.91
C LEU A 66 -15.89 5.90 5.05
N ILE A 67 -15.67 5.72 3.75
CA ILE A 67 -16.64 5.20 2.79
C ILE A 67 -16.18 3.85 2.28
N SER A 68 -17.03 2.84 2.39
CA SER A 68 -16.81 1.54 1.79
C SER A 68 -18.05 1.11 1.00
N GLU A 69 -17.96 1.17 -0.32
CA GLU A 69 -18.98 0.58 -1.18
C GLU A 69 -18.73 -0.93 -1.33
N GLN A 70 -19.77 -1.68 -1.74
CA GLN A 70 -19.66 -3.11 -2.00
C GLN A 70 -18.66 -3.35 -3.14
N GLY A 71 -17.49 -3.89 -2.83
CA GLY A 71 -16.42 -4.11 -3.81
C GLY A 71 -15.01 -3.99 -3.24
N GLY A 72 -14.83 -3.36 -2.08
CA GLY A 72 -13.55 -3.31 -1.37
C GLY A 72 -13.14 -4.65 -0.74
N ASP A 73 -11.84 -4.93 -0.69
CA ASP A 73 -11.29 -6.06 0.05
C ASP A 73 -11.56 -5.91 1.56
N GLU A 74 -12.23 -6.89 2.16
CA GLU A 74 -12.65 -6.82 3.58
C GLU A 74 -11.46 -6.69 4.54
N LEU A 75 -10.32 -7.30 4.20
CA LEU A 75 -9.11 -7.21 5.01
C LEU A 75 -8.56 -5.79 4.97
N THR A 76 -8.39 -5.20 3.78
CA THR A 76 -7.98 -3.80 3.62
C THR A 76 -8.94 -2.87 4.38
N LEU A 77 -10.26 -3.03 4.22
CA LEU A 77 -11.24 -2.19 4.90
C LEU A 77 -11.07 -2.25 6.43
N SER A 78 -10.94 -3.46 6.99
CA SER A 78 -10.75 -3.63 8.44
C SER A 78 -9.47 -2.99 8.96
N GLN A 79 -8.38 -3.03 8.17
CA GLN A 79 -7.11 -2.41 8.51
C GLN A 79 -7.19 -0.88 8.46
N VAL A 80 -7.81 -0.34 7.40
CA VAL A 80 -8.02 1.11 7.24
C VAL A 80 -8.91 1.65 8.36
N GLN A 81 -10.01 0.97 8.67
CA GLN A 81 -10.90 1.35 9.76
C GLN A 81 -10.15 1.39 11.09
N SER A 82 -9.43 0.33 11.45
CA SER A 82 -8.68 0.26 12.70
C SER A 82 -7.60 1.37 12.80
N ALA A 83 -6.93 1.66 11.68
CA ALA A 83 -5.96 2.76 11.61
C ALA A 83 -6.64 4.11 11.81
N LEU A 84 -7.78 4.36 11.15
CA LEU A 84 -8.53 5.60 11.29
C LEU A 84 -9.05 5.79 12.71
N GLU A 85 -9.63 4.77 13.34
CA GLU A 85 -10.11 4.84 14.72
C GLU A 85 -9.00 5.30 15.68
N THR A 86 -7.79 4.77 15.50
CA THR A 86 -6.62 5.15 16.30
C THR A 86 -6.22 6.60 16.02
N LEU A 87 -6.05 6.97 14.74
CA LEU A 87 -5.57 8.29 14.34
C LEU A 87 -6.57 9.41 14.69
N THR A 88 -7.87 9.17 14.50
CA THR A 88 -8.91 10.15 14.85
C THR A 88 -9.05 10.31 16.36
N ALA A 89 -8.93 9.22 17.13
CA ALA A 89 -8.97 9.29 18.59
C ALA A 89 -7.79 10.10 19.16
N GLU A 90 -6.58 9.90 18.61
CA GLU A 90 -5.39 10.66 19.02
C GLU A 90 -5.49 12.15 18.66
N ALA A 91 -6.08 12.47 17.50
CA ALA A 91 -6.23 13.83 17.02
C ALA A 91 -7.48 14.57 17.55
N GLY A 92 -8.40 13.86 18.22
CA GLY A 92 -9.66 14.42 18.71
C GLY A 92 -10.70 14.68 17.61
N TYR A 93 -10.65 13.93 16.51
CA TYR A 93 -11.63 13.97 15.42
C TYR A 93 -12.72 12.91 15.60
N ALA A 94 -13.91 13.20 15.06
CA ALA A 94 -14.98 12.22 14.99
C ALA A 94 -14.84 11.38 13.71
N LEU A 95 -14.86 10.06 13.83
CA LEU A 95 -14.91 9.13 12.70
C LEU A 95 -16.36 8.71 12.44
N GLU A 96 -16.81 8.86 11.19
CA GLU A 96 -18.10 8.39 10.70
C GLU A 96 -17.86 7.36 9.58
N ILE A 97 -18.61 6.26 9.61
CA ILE A 97 -18.50 5.18 8.63
C ILE A 97 -19.78 5.17 7.81
N LEU A 98 -19.63 5.25 6.49
CA LEU A 98 -20.74 5.27 5.54
C LEU A 98 -20.57 4.14 4.52
N ASP A 99 -21.68 3.46 4.22
CA ASP A 99 -21.71 2.44 3.18
C ASP A 99 -21.74 3.04 1.76
N GLN A 100 -22.09 4.33 1.63
CA GLN A 100 -22.19 5.03 0.34
C GLN A 100 -21.80 6.49 0.45
N ALA A 101 -21.21 7.04 -0.61
CA ALA A 101 -20.91 8.46 -0.68
C ALA A 101 -22.19 9.30 -0.79
N SER A 102 -22.38 10.23 0.14
CA SER A 102 -23.45 11.23 0.07
C SER A 102 -22.89 12.63 0.29
N LEU A 103 -23.31 13.60 -0.53
CA LEU A 103 -22.81 14.99 -0.40
C LEU A 103 -23.37 15.70 0.82
N GLU A 104 -24.53 15.28 1.30
CA GLU A 104 -25.14 15.85 2.50
C GLU A 104 -24.28 15.55 3.74
N ALA A 105 -23.63 14.39 3.77
CA ALA A 105 -22.69 14.01 4.83
C ALA A 105 -21.36 14.78 4.75
N MET A 106 -21.03 15.43 3.62
CA MET A 106 -19.75 16.13 3.42
C MET A 106 -19.67 17.53 4.05
N THR A 107 -20.70 17.93 4.81
CA THR A 107 -20.72 19.22 5.51
C THR A 107 -19.83 19.16 6.76
N ASP A 108 -18.89 20.10 6.91
CA ASP A 108 -17.92 20.18 8.02
C ASP A 108 -16.98 18.96 8.13
N VAL A 109 -16.63 18.38 6.98
CA VAL A 109 -15.74 17.23 6.86
C VAL A 109 -14.35 17.69 6.45
N LEU A 110 -13.32 17.25 7.17
CA LEU A 110 -11.93 17.55 6.84
C LEU A 110 -11.40 16.58 5.77
N LEU A 111 -11.72 15.30 5.95
CA LEU A 111 -11.11 14.19 5.23
C LEU A 111 -12.15 13.11 4.94
N VAL A 112 -12.16 12.63 3.70
CA VAL A 112 -12.92 11.46 3.27
C VAL A 112 -11.93 10.39 2.82
N VAL A 113 -12.01 9.21 3.41
CA VAL A 113 -11.24 8.03 3.03
C VAL A 113 -12.18 7.05 2.36
N SER A 114 -11.85 6.61 1.17
CA SER A 114 -12.62 5.62 0.42
C SER A 114 -11.77 4.38 0.16
N VAL A 115 -12.35 3.19 0.35
CA VAL A 115 -11.67 1.91 0.08
C VAL A 115 -12.38 1.18 -1.06
N GLY A 116 -11.61 0.77 -2.09
CA GLY A 116 -12.09 0.02 -3.25
C GLY A 116 -12.24 0.86 -4.53
N GLU A 117 -12.59 0.18 -5.63
CA GLU A 117 -12.53 0.72 -7.00
C GLU A 117 -13.83 1.40 -7.49
N ASP A 118 -14.97 1.10 -6.86
CA ASP A 118 -16.30 1.54 -7.31
C ASP A 118 -16.63 3.00 -6.99
N ILE A 119 -15.85 3.62 -6.09
CA ILE A 119 -16.06 4.99 -5.66
C ILE A 119 -15.36 5.97 -6.62
N ASP A 120 -16.12 6.84 -7.28
CA ASP A 120 -15.59 7.94 -8.10
C ASP A 120 -15.13 9.12 -7.23
N VAL A 121 -13.96 8.94 -6.60
CA VAL A 121 -13.34 9.93 -5.70
C VAL A 121 -13.04 11.24 -6.43
N ASN A 122 -12.67 11.18 -7.71
CA ASN A 122 -12.32 12.37 -8.49
C ASN A 122 -13.53 13.27 -8.74
N SER A 123 -14.70 12.71 -9.02
CA SER A 123 -15.95 13.47 -9.15
C SER A 123 -16.39 14.08 -7.82
N LEU A 124 -16.28 13.34 -6.71
CA LEU A 124 -16.58 13.86 -5.37
C LEU A 124 -15.66 15.04 -5.01
N ALA A 125 -14.37 14.91 -5.28
CA ALA A 125 -13.38 15.95 -5.03
C ALA A 125 -13.59 17.23 -5.83
N GLN A 126 -14.11 17.12 -7.06
CA GLN A 126 -14.47 18.30 -7.86
C GLN A 126 -15.67 19.06 -7.29
N ARG A 127 -16.57 18.38 -6.58
CA ARG A 127 -17.80 18.94 -6.00
C ARG A 127 -17.57 19.53 -4.60
N SER A 128 -16.53 19.09 -3.92
CA SER A 128 -16.14 19.53 -2.57
C SER A 128 -14.63 19.86 -2.51
N PRO A 129 -14.20 20.97 -3.15
CA PRO A 129 -12.78 21.35 -3.23
C PRO A 129 -12.14 21.68 -1.87
N GLU A 130 -12.94 21.97 -0.85
CA GLU A 130 -12.52 22.21 0.53
C GLU A 130 -12.20 20.93 1.33
N VAL A 131 -12.66 19.77 0.86
CA VAL A 131 -12.47 18.47 1.52
C VAL A 131 -11.28 17.76 0.90
N SER A 132 -10.46 17.13 1.74
CA SER A 132 -9.38 16.24 1.29
C SER A 132 -9.90 14.83 1.09
N PHE A 133 -9.51 14.17 0.00
CA PHE A 133 -9.91 12.81 -0.33
C PHE A 133 -8.71 11.87 -0.36
N VAL A 134 -8.86 10.69 0.20
CA VAL A 134 -7.88 9.60 0.16
C VAL A 134 -8.56 8.37 -0.43
N ALA A 135 -8.11 7.94 -1.60
CA ALA A 135 -8.53 6.70 -2.23
C ALA A 135 -7.53 5.59 -1.87
N VAL A 136 -8.01 4.49 -1.29
CA VAL A 136 -7.22 3.30 -0.97
C VAL A 136 -7.64 2.17 -1.89
N ASP A 137 -6.67 1.54 -2.55
CA ASP A 137 -6.88 0.43 -3.48
C ASP A 137 -7.93 0.76 -4.56
N ASN A 138 -7.81 1.95 -5.15
CA ASN A 138 -8.69 2.41 -6.22
C ASN A 138 -7.89 2.64 -7.50
N GLY A 139 -7.94 1.69 -8.44
CA GLY A 139 -7.22 1.78 -9.72
C GLY A 139 -7.71 2.89 -10.66
N ASN A 140 -8.91 3.42 -10.43
CA ASN A 140 -9.50 4.49 -11.24
C ASN A 140 -9.19 5.89 -10.69
N ALA A 141 -8.72 5.99 -9.44
CA ALA A 141 -8.46 7.26 -8.78
C ALA A 141 -7.21 7.93 -9.35
N VAL A 142 -7.34 9.18 -9.77
CA VAL A 142 -6.23 9.99 -10.28
C VAL A 142 -5.82 11.02 -9.23
N PRO A 143 -4.56 11.01 -8.74
CA PRO A 143 -4.07 12.02 -7.81
C PRO A 143 -4.28 13.45 -8.34
N SER A 144 -4.75 14.35 -7.49
CA SER A 144 -5.00 15.75 -7.83
C SER A 144 -4.77 16.67 -6.62
N GLY A 145 -5.22 17.93 -6.68
CA GLY A 145 -4.93 18.93 -5.63
C GLY A 145 -5.47 18.55 -4.24
N ASN A 146 -6.66 17.92 -4.19
CA ASN A 146 -7.30 17.44 -2.96
C ASN A 146 -7.61 15.93 -3.01
N VAL A 147 -6.98 15.18 -3.92
CA VAL A 147 -7.13 13.72 -4.02
C VAL A 147 -5.77 13.06 -3.87
N HIS A 148 -5.65 12.22 -2.85
CA HIS A 148 -4.51 11.38 -2.57
C HIS A 148 -4.88 9.92 -2.84
N VAL A 149 -3.94 9.16 -3.39
CA VAL A 149 -4.15 7.74 -3.70
C VAL A 149 -3.11 6.92 -2.96
N ILE A 150 -3.56 5.87 -2.28
CA ILE A 150 -2.76 4.91 -1.53
C ILE A 150 -2.98 3.54 -2.17
N GLY A 151 -1.89 2.88 -2.51
CA GLY A 151 -1.94 1.62 -3.25
C GLY A 151 -2.20 1.84 -4.74
N ASP A 152 -1.92 0.81 -5.52
CA ASP A 152 -2.33 0.71 -6.91
C ASP A 152 -2.67 -0.77 -7.13
N PRO A 153 -3.96 -1.13 -7.23
CA PRO A 153 -4.39 -2.52 -7.32
C PRO A 153 -3.67 -3.29 -8.43
N ILE A 154 -3.35 -2.63 -9.54
CA ILE A 154 -2.68 -3.24 -10.68
C ILE A 154 -1.21 -3.49 -10.37
N VAL A 155 -0.51 -2.50 -9.80
CA VAL A 155 0.91 -2.65 -9.41
C VAL A 155 1.06 -3.65 -8.28
N ASP A 156 0.15 -3.65 -7.31
CA ASP A 156 0.19 -4.58 -6.18
C ASP A 156 -0.08 -6.01 -6.64
N GLN A 157 -1.02 -6.21 -7.58
CA GLN A 157 -1.23 -7.49 -8.24
C GLN A 157 0.00 -7.96 -9.02
N GLN A 158 0.68 -7.08 -9.76
CA GLN A 158 1.95 -7.40 -10.44
C GLN A 158 3.03 -7.83 -9.46
N ASN A 159 3.23 -7.07 -8.38
CA ASN A 159 4.20 -7.38 -7.34
C ASN A 159 3.93 -8.74 -6.70
N ARG A 160 2.65 -9.05 -6.43
CA ARG A 160 2.22 -10.36 -5.90
C ARG A 160 2.49 -11.48 -6.90
N ALA A 161 2.18 -11.30 -8.18
CA ALA A 161 2.44 -12.30 -9.21
C ALA A 161 3.95 -12.54 -9.42
N PHE A 162 4.75 -11.48 -9.42
CA PHE A 162 6.22 -11.58 -9.42
C PHE A 162 6.71 -12.40 -8.23
N MET A 163 6.24 -12.07 -7.02
CA MET A 163 6.64 -12.81 -5.82
C MET A 163 6.17 -14.26 -5.85
N ALA A 164 4.98 -14.54 -6.37
CA ALA A 164 4.48 -15.90 -6.55
C ALA A 164 5.39 -16.70 -7.49
N GLY A 165 5.81 -16.12 -8.62
CA GLY A 165 6.76 -16.75 -9.54
C GLY A 165 8.13 -16.99 -8.91
N TYR A 166 8.67 -15.99 -8.21
CA TYR A 166 9.94 -16.08 -7.50
C TYR A 166 9.91 -17.19 -6.46
N LEU A 167 8.87 -17.22 -5.62
CA LEU A 167 8.72 -18.21 -4.56
C LEU A 167 8.47 -19.60 -5.11
N ALA A 168 7.65 -19.74 -6.16
CA ALA A 168 7.42 -21.02 -6.82
C ALA A 168 8.76 -21.62 -7.30
N ALA A 169 9.58 -20.82 -7.98
CA ALA A 169 10.89 -21.27 -8.45
C ALA A 169 11.86 -21.56 -7.30
N LEU A 170 11.77 -20.80 -6.20
CA LEU A 170 12.59 -20.98 -4.99
C LEU A 170 12.31 -22.29 -4.27
N ILE A 171 11.04 -22.69 -4.16
CA ILE A 171 10.64 -23.87 -3.40
C ILE A 171 10.60 -25.16 -4.23
N SER A 172 10.50 -25.04 -5.56
CA SER A 172 10.53 -26.21 -6.46
C SER A 172 11.92 -26.86 -6.52
N GLU A 173 11.98 -28.19 -6.63
CA GLU A 173 13.27 -28.89 -6.66
C GLU A 173 13.97 -28.80 -8.04
N ASP A 174 13.20 -28.68 -9.12
CA ASP A 174 13.69 -28.75 -10.51
C ASP A 174 13.18 -27.62 -11.41
N TYR A 175 12.74 -26.50 -10.81
CA TYR A 175 12.18 -25.32 -11.50
C TYR A 175 10.92 -25.58 -12.34
N LYS A 176 10.27 -26.73 -12.11
CA LYS A 176 9.03 -27.12 -12.78
C LYS A 176 7.85 -26.43 -12.11
N VAL A 177 7.62 -25.18 -12.52
CA VAL A 177 6.59 -24.31 -11.93
C VAL A 177 5.58 -23.88 -12.98
N ALA A 178 4.35 -23.66 -12.55
CA ALA A 178 3.31 -23.13 -13.43
C ALA A 178 2.38 -22.14 -12.73
N ALA A 179 1.75 -21.28 -13.52
CA ALA A 179 0.68 -20.39 -13.08
C ALA A 179 -0.67 -20.79 -13.69
N LEU A 180 -1.73 -20.64 -12.91
CA LEU A 180 -3.11 -20.69 -13.39
C LEU A 180 -3.77 -19.35 -13.05
N VAL A 181 -4.24 -18.64 -14.07
CA VAL A 181 -4.79 -17.28 -13.93
C VAL A 181 -6.18 -17.21 -14.59
N PRO A 182 -7.16 -16.45 -14.08
CA PRO A 182 -8.43 -16.24 -14.76
C PRO A 182 -8.24 -15.67 -16.18
N SER A 183 -9.09 -16.04 -17.15
CA SER A 183 -9.01 -15.48 -18.51
C SER A 183 -9.79 -14.18 -18.73
N GLU A 184 -10.78 -13.87 -17.89
CA GLU A 184 -11.72 -12.75 -18.11
C GLU A 184 -11.35 -11.46 -17.36
N ILE A 185 -10.12 -11.31 -16.87
CA ILE A 185 -9.70 -10.08 -16.18
C ILE A 185 -8.72 -9.29 -17.04
N ASP A 186 -8.84 -7.96 -17.02
CA ASP A 186 -7.97 -7.07 -17.81
C ASP A 186 -6.47 -7.22 -17.44
N ALA A 187 -6.19 -7.70 -16.22
CA ALA A 187 -4.85 -7.92 -15.70
C ALA A 187 -4.25 -9.30 -16.05
N THR A 188 -4.93 -10.20 -16.77
CA THR A 188 -4.45 -11.59 -16.99
C THR A 188 -3.04 -11.63 -17.61
N GLU A 189 -2.82 -10.86 -18.68
CA GLU A 189 -1.52 -10.85 -19.37
C GLU A 189 -0.40 -10.34 -18.48
N ILE A 190 -0.64 -9.24 -17.75
CA ILE A 190 0.38 -8.62 -16.91
C ILE A 190 0.70 -9.46 -15.68
N LEU A 191 -0.28 -10.21 -15.14
CA LEU A 191 -0.07 -11.18 -14.07
C LEU A 191 0.80 -12.35 -14.54
N LEU A 192 0.52 -12.90 -15.73
CA LEU A 192 1.30 -13.98 -16.31
C LEU A 192 2.73 -13.54 -16.59
N GLU A 193 2.91 -12.37 -17.20
CA GLU A 193 4.24 -11.82 -17.47
C GLU A 193 5.02 -11.60 -16.16
N SER A 194 4.39 -10.99 -15.16
CA SER A 194 4.99 -10.75 -13.84
C SER A 194 5.43 -12.05 -13.16
N PHE A 195 4.58 -13.09 -13.19
CA PHE A 195 4.93 -14.42 -12.70
C PHE A 195 6.14 -15.02 -13.43
N VAL A 196 6.15 -14.94 -14.77
CA VAL A 196 7.25 -15.47 -15.58
C VAL A 196 8.56 -14.76 -15.27
N ILE A 197 8.52 -13.43 -15.13
CA ILE A 197 9.67 -12.62 -14.74
C ILE A 197 10.13 -12.99 -13.34
N GLY A 198 9.22 -13.14 -12.38
CA GLY A 198 9.51 -13.55 -11.01
C GLY A 198 10.23 -14.89 -10.93
N ALA A 199 9.72 -15.91 -11.63
CA ALA A 199 10.35 -17.23 -11.68
C ALA A 199 11.76 -17.15 -12.28
N ARG A 200 11.90 -16.49 -13.44
CA ARG A 200 13.19 -16.32 -14.13
C ARG A 200 14.19 -15.46 -13.34
N PHE A 201 13.70 -14.56 -12.49
CA PHE A 201 14.57 -13.79 -11.60
C PHE A 201 15.34 -14.73 -10.65
N PHE A 202 14.71 -15.82 -10.19
CA PHE A 202 15.37 -16.82 -9.36
C PHE A 202 16.13 -17.88 -10.17
N CYS A 203 15.47 -18.58 -11.11
CA CYS A 203 16.05 -19.72 -11.82
C CYS A 203 16.77 -19.39 -13.13
N GLY A 204 16.80 -18.12 -13.55
CA GLY A 204 17.40 -17.69 -14.81
C GLY A 204 16.67 -18.25 -16.03
N LEU A 205 17.19 -19.36 -16.58
CA LEU A 205 16.56 -20.07 -17.70
C LEU A 205 15.50 -21.09 -17.27
N CYS A 206 15.43 -21.43 -15.97
CA CYS A 206 14.45 -22.37 -15.42
C CYS A 206 14.45 -23.71 -16.15
N GLN A 207 15.67 -24.22 -16.43
CA GLN A 207 15.86 -25.47 -17.13
C GLN A 207 15.82 -26.64 -16.12
N PRO A 208 14.93 -27.63 -16.32
CA PRO A 208 14.88 -28.80 -15.47
C PRO A 208 16.09 -29.70 -15.71
N LYS A 209 16.65 -30.23 -14.63
CA LYS A 209 17.76 -31.19 -14.61
C LYS A 209 17.30 -32.60 -14.95
N TYR A 210 16.05 -32.96 -14.64
CA TYR A 210 15.51 -34.30 -14.88
C TYR A 210 14.29 -34.27 -15.81
N PRO A 211 14.05 -35.32 -16.62
CA PRO A 211 12.87 -35.40 -17.46
C PRO A 211 11.57 -35.20 -16.66
N PRO A 212 10.51 -34.65 -17.29
CA PRO A 212 10.45 -34.21 -18.69
C PRO A 212 11.14 -32.86 -18.94
N TYR A 213 11.85 -32.75 -20.07
CA TYR A 213 12.57 -31.52 -20.46
C TYR A 213 11.65 -30.56 -21.22
N GLN A 214 10.74 -29.92 -20.49
CA GLN A 214 9.89 -28.87 -21.02
C GLN A 214 10.46 -27.48 -20.72
N SER A 215 9.89 -26.46 -21.36
CA SER A 215 10.20 -25.06 -21.04
C SER A 215 9.46 -24.66 -19.77
N PHE A 216 10.14 -24.12 -18.77
CA PHE A 216 9.49 -23.55 -17.59
C PHE A 216 9.84 -22.06 -17.46
N PRO A 217 9.03 -21.26 -16.74
CA PRO A 217 7.70 -21.59 -16.19
C PRO A 217 6.66 -21.92 -17.27
N GLN A 218 5.67 -22.74 -16.91
CA GLN A 218 4.46 -23.00 -17.70
C GLN A 218 3.30 -22.11 -17.20
N TRP A 219 2.24 -21.95 -17.98
CA TRP A 219 1.05 -21.27 -17.51
C TRP A 219 -0.18 -21.68 -18.32
N GLN A 220 -1.36 -21.55 -17.71
CA GLN A 220 -2.65 -21.65 -18.37
C GLN A 220 -3.61 -20.61 -17.83
N THR A 221 -4.63 -20.31 -18.63
CA THR A 221 -5.76 -19.46 -18.22
C THR A 221 -7.03 -20.28 -18.12
N ILE A 222 -7.91 -19.95 -17.18
CA ILE A 222 -9.19 -20.64 -17.00
C ILE A 222 -10.34 -19.65 -16.87
N PRO A 223 -11.48 -19.91 -17.55
CA PRO A 223 -12.67 -19.10 -17.34
C PRO A 223 -13.27 -19.31 -15.96
N VAL A 224 -13.62 -18.21 -15.28
CA VAL A 224 -14.25 -18.29 -13.94
C VAL A 224 -15.58 -19.04 -13.98
N GLU A 225 -16.31 -18.95 -15.09
CA GLU A 225 -17.61 -19.59 -15.30
C GLU A 225 -17.56 -21.13 -15.38
N ASN A 226 -16.42 -21.72 -15.77
CA ASN A 226 -16.27 -23.17 -15.99
C ASN A 226 -15.13 -23.76 -15.15
N LEU A 227 -14.86 -23.14 -14.00
CA LEU A 227 -13.69 -23.46 -13.18
C LEU A 227 -13.69 -24.93 -12.74
N GLU A 228 -14.82 -25.44 -12.22
CA GLU A 228 -14.91 -26.82 -11.71
C GLU A 228 -14.69 -27.90 -12.79
N GLU A 229 -15.13 -27.66 -14.02
CA GLU A 229 -15.04 -28.64 -15.10
C GLU A 229 -13.64 -28.72 -15.71
N GLN A 230 -12.96 -27.58 -15.85
CA GLN A 230 -11.68 -27.50 -16.57
C GLN A 230 -10.46 -27.61 -15.63
N TYR A 231 -10.63 -27.29 -14.34
CA TYR A 231 -9.53 -27.24 -13.38
C TYR A 231 -8.74 -28.55 -13.29
N GLN A 232 -9.43 -29.69 -13.20
CA GLN A 232 -8.77 -31.00 -13.11
C GLN A 232 -7.93 -31.32 -14.34
N SER A 233 -8.44 -31.02 -15.54
CA SER A 233 -7.70 -31.28 -16.79
C SER A 233 -6.44 -30.41 -16.91
N ILE A 234 -6.46 -29.18 -16.40
CA ILE A 234 -5.30 -28.29 -16.36
C ILE A 234 -4.26 -28.82 -15.37
N LEU A 235 -4.70 -29.21 -14.17
CA LEU A 235 -3.81 -29.80 -13.16
C LEU A 235 -3.17 -31.09 -13.68
N ASP A 236 -3.92 -31.97 -14.32
CA ASP A 236 -3.38 -33.19 -14.92
C ASP A 236 -2.29 -32.86 -15.95
N ASN A 237 -2.46 -31.80 -16.76
CA ASN A 237 -1.43 -31.34 -17.69
C ASN A 237 -0.16 -30.87 -16.98
N PHE A 238 -0.30 -30.10 -15.90
CA PHE A 238 0.82 -29.64 -15.08
C PHE A 238 1.55 -30.82 -14.42
N ILE A 239 0.83 -31.75 -13.81
CA ILE A 239 1.40 -32.96 -13.19
C ILE A 239 2.12 -33.82 -14.23
N ASN A 240 1.52 -34.04 -15.40
CA ASN A 240 2.15 -34.78 -16.50
C ASN A 240 3.41 -34.08 -17.04
N SER A 241 3.48 -32.77 -16.89
CA SER A 241 4.66 -31.97 -17.20
C SER A 241 5.68 -31.93 -16.06
N GLY A 242 5.38 -32.55 -14.93
CA GLY A 242 6.25 -32.62 -13.76
C GLY A 242 6.23 -31.35 -12.90
N VAL A 243 5.23 -30.49 -13.07
CA VAL A 243 5.02 -29.33 -12.19
C VAL A 243 4.67 -29.83 -10.79
N GLU A 244 5.31 -29.25 -9.80
CA GLU A 244 5.00 -29.51 -8.39
C GLU A 244 3.78 -28.69 -7.97
N VAL A 245 2.69 -29.38 -7.61
CA VAL A 245 1.47 -28.76 -7.09
C VAL A 245 1.47 -29.00 -5.58
N LEU A 246 1.67 -27.94 -4.80
CA LEU A 246 1.70 -27.96 -3.32
C LEU A 246 0.30 -27.73 -2.74
#